data_AF-A0A8B5XJ85-F1
#
_entry.id   AF-A0A8B5XJ85-F1
#
_cell.length_a   1.000
_cell.length_b   1.000
_cell.length_c   1.000
_cell.angle_alpha   90.00
_cell.angle_beta   90.00
_cell.angle_gamma   90.00
#
_symmetry.space_group_name_H-M   'P 1'
#
loop_
_entity.id
_entity.type
_entity.pdbx_description
1 polymer ?
#
loop_
_entity_poly.entity_id
_entity_poly.type
_entity_poly.pdbx_seq_one_letter_code
_entity_poly.pdbx_strand_id
1 'polypeptide(L)'
;MDAHVGPSRRRKPLRVVLSLLLLIAMGLSTFPLASAQSGVTTIRNFNTSEKVIVLTFDAGSDRGYAEQILNTLRQKNVKVTFGMTGVWAQANPDLMRRIVSDGHDVMNHSWDHPSFTGVSTNRGPISSAERASQLKRTEDLVYTQTGFRMKPLFRPPYGDYDNSVLADLAKNGYTYNIMWTVDTLGWQGLTASQINQRVFNGATPGGNILMHVGAASQDGPALPAMIDGLRARGYRFATVREMVGLQTPAPTERHFPQTGYTVKGNFLKYWNSYGGLAVFGYPLSGEIKKDGVTIQHFERARFELRPGTWPARYDIHLGLLGRELTAGRGGEVAFKPVQAKNDAHCTFYPQTGHRLCGGFRGYWEKYGGLAIYGFPISEEFREVNPDTGKTHVVQYFERQRFEWHPGAWPERMDVMLGRVGAQRMRE
;
A
#
# COMPACT_ATOMS: atom_id res chain seq x y z
N MET A 1 23.10 1.30 -86.91
CA MET A 1 23.50 0.06 -87.60
C MET A 1 22.93 -1.10 -86.78
N ASP A 2 21.61 -1.15 -86.62
CA ASP A 2 20.60 -1.65 -87.58
C ASP A 2 20.38 -3.15 -87.30
N ALA A 3 19.35 -3.50 -86.53
CA ALA A 3 17.96 -3.66 -86.96
C ALA A 3 17.78 -4.86 -87.90
N HIS A 4 17.16 -5.93 -87.40
CA HIS A 4 16.33 -6.80 -88.23
C HIS A 4 15.07 -7.25 -87.50
N VAL A 5 13.96 -7.10 -88.22
CA VAL A 5 12.56 -7.20 -87.81
C VAL A 5 11.90 -8.35 -88.55
N GLY A 6 11.12 -9.13 -87.79
CA GLY A 6 9.79 -9.65 -88.18
C GLY A 6 9.72 -11.00 -88.91
N PRO A 7 8.51 -11.50 -89.23
CA PRO A 7 7.24 -11.40 -88.48
C PRO A 7 6.43 -12.72 -88.49
N SER A 8 5.36 -12.86 -87.70
CA SER A 8 4.01 -13.08 -88.26
C SER A 8 2.89 -13.03 -87.21
N ARG A 9 1.80 -12.37 -87.62
CA ARG A 9 0.51 -12.21 -86.95
C ARG A 9 -0.41 -13.39 -87.27
N ARG A 10 -1.44 -13.57 -86.43
CA ARG A 10 -2.90 -13.65 -86.72
C ARG A 10 -3.54 -14.65 -85.75
N ARG A 11 -4.76 -14.53 -85.23
CA ARG A 11 -5.84 -13.52 -85.17
C ARG A 11 -6.77 -14.05 -84.07
N LYS A 12 -7.33 -13.19 -83.21
CA LYS A 12 -8.49 -13.54 -82.36
C LYS A 12 -9.74 -13.66 -83.25
N PRO A 13 -10.75 -14.44 -82.81
CA PRO A 13 -12.04 -13.78 -82.61
C PRO A 13 -12.65 -14.08 -81.24
N LEU A 14 -13.42 -13.09 -80.79
CA LEU A 14 -14.21 -13.00 -79.57
C LEU A 14 -15.67 -13.33 -79.93
N ARG A 15 -16.37 -14.13 -79.10
CA ARG A 15 -17.83 -14.18 -78.85
C ARG A 15 -18.05 -15.24 -77.74
N VAL A 16 -18.42 -14.93 -76.49
CA VAL A 16 -19.72 -14.43 -75.95
C VAL A 16 -20.86 -15.41 -76.32
N VAL A 17 -21.64 -16.06 -75.45
CA VAL A 17 -21.86 -16.03 -73.98
C VAL A 17 -22.85 -17.18 -73.59
N LEU A 18 -22.84 -17.57 -72.30
CA LEU A 18 -23.90 -18.14 -71.43
C LEU A 18 -24.36 -19.62 -71.46
N SER A 19 -24.33 -20.17 -70.23
CA SER A 19 -25.36 -20.97 -69.53
C SER A 19 -25.36 -22.49 -69.64
N LEU A 20 -24.91 -23.16 -68.56
CA LEU A 20 -25.82 -23.99 -67.75
C LEU A 20 -25.29 -24.15 -66.32
N LEU A 21 -26.18 -23.90 -65.36
CA LEU A 21 -25.97 -24.08 -63.92
C LEU A 21 -25.78 -25.55 -63.56
N LEU A 22 -24.82 -25.84 -62.69
CA LEU A 22 -24.94 -26.94 -61.72
C LEU A 22 -24.64 -26.38 -60.32
N LEU A 23 -25.70 -26.13 -59.56
CA LEU A 23 -25.66 -25.76 -58.15
C LEU A 23 -25.17 -26.97 -57.34
N ILE A 24 -23.89 -27.01 -57.03
CA ILE A 24 -23.37 -27.87 -55.96
C ILE A 24 -23.51 -27.08 -54.66
N ALA A 25 -24.45 -27.51 -53.82
CA ALA A 25 -24.58 -27.06 -52.45
C ALA A 25 -23.38 -27.57 -51.63
N MET A 26 -22.31 -26.78 -51.58
CA MET A 26 -21.29 -26.91 -50.53
C MET A 26 -21.71 -25.99 -49.38
N GLY A 27 -22.15 -26.61 -48.28
CA GLY A 27 -22.32 -25.94 -47.00
C GLY A 27 -20.98 -25.38 -46.52
N LEU A 28 -20.73 -24.11 -46.82
CA LEU A 28 -19.73 -23.32 -46.13
C LEU A 28 -20.31 -22.99 -44.75
N SER A 29 -20.04 -23.85 -43.78
CA SER A 29 -20.11 -23.47 -42.37
C SER A 29 -19.04 -22.41 -42.12
N THR A 30 -19.39 -21.14 -42.39
CA THR A 30 -18.61 -20.02 -41.89
C THR A 30 -18.81 -19.98 -40.39
N PHE A 31 -17.91 -20.63 -39.64
CA PHE A 31 -17.75 -20.29 -38.24
C PHE A 31 -17.20 -18.86 -38.20
N PRO A 32 -17.92 -17.88 -37.62
CA PRO A 32 -17.26 -16.64 -37.30
C PRO A 32 -16.22 -16.99 -36.22
N LEU A 33 -14.94 -16.82 -36.52
CA LEU A 33 -13.91 -16.65 -35.49
C LEU A 33 -14.19 -15.30 -34.82
N ALA A 34 -15.21 -15.27 -33.98
CA ALA A 34 -15.35 -14.23 -32.97
C ALA A 34 -14.23 -14.47 -31.96
N SER A 35 -13.09 -13.83 -32.21
CA SER A 35 -12.10 -13.56 -31.16
C SER A 35 -12.83 -12.76 -30.08
N ALA A 36 -13.36 -13.42 -29.07
CA ALA A 36 -13.86 -12.78 -27.87
C ALA A 36 -12.67 -12.06 -27.24
N GLN A 37 -12.58 -10.75 -27.48
CA GLN A 37 -11.68 -9.86 -26.77
C GLN A 37 -11.95 -10.10 -25.28
N SER A 38 -10.94 -10.56 -24.55
CA SER A 38 -11.06 -11.29 -23.28
C SER A 38 -11.68 -10.48 -22.12
N GLY A 39 -12.27 -9.31 -22.35
CA GLY A 39 -12.80 -8.42 -21.31
C GLY A 39 -11.73 -7.84 -20.37
N VAL A 40 -10.48 -8.31 -20.47
CA VAL A 40 -9.34 -7.84 -19.68
C VAL A 40 -8.59 -6.76 -20.42
N THR A 41 -8.45 -5.60 -19.80
CA THR A 41 -7.62 -4.51 -20.31
C THR A 41 -6.17 -4.74 -19.89
N THR A 42 -5.27 -4.91 -20.84
CA THR A 42 -3.83 -4.95 -20.56
C THR A 42 -3.25 -3.54 -20.58
N ILE A 43 -2.63 -3.13 -19.48
CA ILE A 43 -2.06 -1.79 -19.31
C ILE A 43 -0.55 -1.91 -19.17
N ARG A 44 0.20 -1.37 -20.13
CA ARG A 44 1.66 -1.14 -20.02
C ARG A 44 1.95 0.29 -19.55
N ASN A 45 1.37 1.26 -20.24
CA ASN A 45 1.39 2.68 -19.90
C ASN A 45 -0.04 3.16 -19.63
N PHE A 46 -0.24 4.02 -18.64
CA PHE A 46 -1.54 4.64 -18.40
C PHE A 46 -1.76 5.80 -19.37
N ASN A 47 -2.94 5.84 -20.00
CA ASN A 47 -3.25 6.86 -21.00
C ASN A 47 -3.53 8.22 -20.33
N THR A 48 -2.50 9.03 -20.18
CA THR A 48 -2.61 10.40 -19.64
C THR A 48 -1.47 11.28 -20.15
N SER A 49 -1.74 12.57 -20.30
CA SER A 49 -0.72 13.59 -20.57
C SER A 49 -0.14 14.19 -19.29
N GLU A 50 -0.74 13.91 -18.13
CA GLU A 50 -0.22 14.38 -16.84
C GLU A 50 1.10 13.70 -16.51
N LYS A 51 2.05 14.46 -15.96
CA LYS A 51 3.30 13.93 -15.41
C LYS A 51 3.01 13.16 -14.12
N VAL A 52 2.49 11.95 -14.26
CA VAL A 52 2.30 10.97 -13.19
C VAL A 52 3.12 9.73 -13.47
N ILE A 53 3.77 9.21 -12.44
CA ILE A 53 4.44 7.91 -12.45
C ILE A 53 3.72 6.97 -11.50
N VAL A 54 3.53 5.73 -11.93
CA VAL A 54 3.09 4.62 -11.09
C VAL A 54 4.31 3.80 -10.72
N LEU A 55 4.58 3.71 -9.43
CA LEU A 55 5.60 2.82 -8.88
C LEU A 55 4.93 1.51 -8.47
N THR A 56 5.48 0.38 -8.92
CA THR A 56 4.98 -0.95 -8.55
C THR A 56 6.09 -1.84 -8.03
N PHE A 57 5.79 -2.64 -7.01
CA PHE A 57 6.73 -3.57 -6.40
C PHE A 57 6.18 -4.99 -6.42
N ASP A 58 6.84 -5.91 -7.10
CA ASP A 58 6.48 -7.33 -7.04
C ASP A 58 7.16 -7.99 -5.85
N ALA A 59 6.36 -8.62 -4.98
CA ALA A 59 6.76 -9.30 -3.76
C ALA A 59 6.54 -10.81 -3.91
N GLY A 60 7.57 -11.50 -4.38
CA GLY A 60 7.55 -12.96 -4.64
C GLY A 60 8.78 -13.73 -4.18
N SER A 61 9.80 -13.05 -3.63
CA SER A 61 11.03 -13.66 -3.12
C SER A 61 11.03 -13.69 -1.59
N ASP A 62 12.08 -13.16 -0.96
CA ASP A 62 12.26 -13.03 0.48
C ASP A 62 11.73 -11.68 1.02
N ARG A 63 11.81 -11.51 2.34
CA ARG A 63 11.40 -10.28 3.05
C ARG A 63 12.20 -9.04 2.60
N GLY A 64 13.49 -9.24 2.33
CA GLY A 64 14.42 -8.24 1.80
C GLY A 64 14.28 -6.84 2.39
N TYR A 65 14.32 -5.84 1.50
CA TYR A 65 14.21 -4.43 1.83
C TYR A 65 12.78 -3.94 2.08
N ALA A 66 11.79 -4.82 2.32
CA ALA A 66 10.38 -4.41 2.44
C ALA A 66 10.16 -3.31 3.50
N GLU A 67 10.79 -3.44 4.68
CA GLU A 67 10.68 -2.44 5.74
C GLU A 67 11.30 -1.09 5.34
N GLN A 68 12.48 -1.12 4.73
CA GLN A 68 13.16 0.06 4.22
C GLN A 68 12.33 0.75 3.13
N ILE A 69 11.73 -0.02 2.22
CA ILE A 69 10.83 0.49 1.17
C ILE A 69 9.65 1.21 1.83
N LEU A 70 8.92 0.55 2.75
CA LEU A 70 7.77 1.15 3.43
C LEU A 70 8.15 2.38 4.27
N ASN A 71 9.33 2.36 4.92
CA ASN A 71 9.86 3.52 5.64
C ASN A 71 10.11 4.70 4.68
N THR A 72 10.76 4.45 3.55
CA THR A 72 11.04 5.46 2.52
C THR A 72 9.74 6.04 1.97
N LEU A 73 8.78 5.18 1.61
CA LEU A 73 7.49 5.62 1.08
C LEU A 73 6.71 6.48 2.08
N ARG A 74 6.72 6.12 3.36
CA ARG A 74 6.11 6.93 4.42
C ARG A 74 6.82 8.27 4.57
N GLN A 75 8.15 8.27 4.67
CA GLN A 75 8.95 9.50 4.80
C GLN A 75 8.78 10.44 3.61
N LYS A 76 8.69 9.88 2.40
CA LYS A 76 8.49 10.64 1.16
C LYS A 76 7.02 10.96 0.90
N ASN A 77 6.09 10.46 1.70
CA ASN A 77 4.64 10.57 1.50
C ASN A 77 4.21 10.15 0.08
N VAL A 78 4.57 8.93 -0.33
CA VAL A 78 4.23 8.35 -1.64
C VAL A 78 3.44 7.05 -1.42
N LYS A 79 2.35 6.87 -2.16
CA LYS A 79 1.60 5.61 -2.24
C LYS A 79 1.93 4.90 -3.55
N VAL A 80 1.94 3.57 -3.52
CA VAL A 80 2.39 2.69 -4.61
C VAL A 80 1.49 1.45 -4.65
N THR A 81 1.61 0.62 -5.68
CA THR A 81 0.91 -0.67 -5.76
C THR A 81 1.90 -1.82 -5.59
N PHE A 82 1.62 -2.75 -4.67
CA PHE A 82 2.40 -3.98 -4.51
C PHE A 82 1.74 -5.15 -5.28
N GLY A 83 2.49 -5.82 -6.15
CA GLY A 83 2.12 -7.10 -6.74
C GLY A 83 2.45 -8.21 -5.77
N MET A 84 1.42 -8.81 -5.15
CA MET A 84 1.60 -9.69 -4.01
C MET A 84 1.42 -11.16 -4.38
N THR A 85 2.44 -11.98 -4.11
CA THR A 85 2.30 -13.44 -4.12
C THR A 85 1.66 -13.93 -2.82
N GLY A 86 0.91 -15.02 -2.90
CA GLY A 86 0.31 -15.65 -1.72
C GLY A 86 1.35 -16.20 -0.74
N VAL A 87 2.42 -16.82 -1.25
CA VAL A 87 3.54 -17.34 -0.43
C VAL A 87 4.22 -16.21 0.35
N TRP A 88 4.51 -15.07 -0.28
CA TRP A 88 5.12 -13.95 0.42
C TRP A 88 4.19 -13.37 1.50
N ALA A 89 2.90 -13.20 1.20
CA ALA A 89 1.90 -12.72 2.15
C ALA A 89 1.72 -13.68 3.34
N GLN A 90 1.82 -15.00 3.10
CA GLN A 90 1.76 -16.01 4.16
C GLN A 90 2.95 -15.89 5.10
N ALA A 91 4.15 -15.69 4.56
CA ALA A 91 5.38 -15.58 5.34
C ALA A 91 5.53 -14.23 6.06
N ASN A 92 4.90 -13.16 5.55
CA ASN A 92 5.07 -11.79 6.06
C ASN A 92 3.73 -11.11 6.43
N PRO A 93 2.91 -11.70 7.32
CA PRO A 93 1.58 -11.18 7.67
C PRO A 93 1.63 -9.83 8.42
N ASP A 94 2.76 -9.50 9.06
CA ASP A 94 2.99 -8.19 9.67
C ASP A 94 3.18 -7.10 8.61
N LEU A 95 3.99 -7.36 7.59
CA LEU A 95 4.23 -6.43 6.49
C LEU A 95 3.02 -6.29 5.58
N MET A 96 2.28 -7.37 5.32
CA MET A 96 1.05 -7.31 4.54
C MET A 96 0.03 -6.35 5.19
N ARG A 97 -0.17 -6.48 6.52
CA ARG A 97 -1.01 -5.54 7.27
C ARG A 97 -0.48 -4.12 7.22
N ARG A 98 0.84 -3.94 7.29
CA ARG A 98 1.49 -2.63 7.21
C ARG A 98 1.31 -1.98 5.84
N ILE A 99 1.51 -2.72 4.74
CA ILE A 99 1.30 -2.25 3.37
C ILE A 99 -0.08 -1.62 3.23
N VAL A 100 -1.13 -2.36 3.65
CA VAL A 100 -2.51 -1.88 3.56
C VAL A 100 -2.79 -0.74 4.56
N SER A 101 -2.32 -0.83 5.81
CA SER A 101 -2.56 0.24 6.80
C SER A 101 -1.85 1.54 6.45
N ASP A 102 -0.69 1.44 5.80
CA ASP A 102 0.04 2.59 5.27
C ASP A 102 -0.64 3.17 4.02
N GLY A 103 -1.75 2.59 3.54
CA GLY A 103 -2.55 3.10 2.44
C GLY A 103 -1.96 2.82 1.05
N HIS A 104 -1.08 1.83 0.93
CA HIS A 104 -0.63 1.34 -0.37
C HIS A 104 -1.70 0.44 -1.00
N ASP A 105 -1.73 0.42 -2.32
CA ASP A 105 -2.61 -0.46 -3.09
C ASP A 105 -1.93 -1.83 -3.27
N VAL A 106 -2.74 -2.85 -3.55
CA VAL A 106 -2.27 -4.23 -3.70
C VAL A 106 -2.98 -4.86 -4.90
N MET A 107 -2.21 -5.52 -5.76
CA MET A 107 -2.70 -6.32 -6.88
C MET A 107 -2.24 -7.77 -6.74
N ASN A 108 -3.00 -8.70 -7.31
CA ASN A 108 -2.70 -10.12 -7.21
C ASN A 108 -1.51 -10.47 -8.14
N HIS A 109 -0.57 -11.25 -7.62
CA HIS A 109 0.61 -11.71 -8.36
C HIS A 109 0.82 -13.23 -8.24
N SER A 110 -0.29 -14.00 -8.28
CA SER A 110 -0.37 -15.47 -8.12
C SER A 110 -0.04 -15.97 -6.71
N TRP A 111 -0.01 -17.29 -6.49
CA TRP A 111 0.29 -17.89 -5.20
C TRP A 111 1.79 -18.09 -4.99
N ASP A 112 2.43 -18.88 -5.85
CA ASP A 112 3.85 -19.27 -5.74
C ASP A 112 4.67 -18.91 -7.00
N HIS A 113 4.20 -17.88 -7.73
CA HIS A 113 4.92 -17.26 -8.85
C HIS A 113 5.21 -18.20 -10.05
N PRO A 114 4.27 -19.05 -10.52
CA PRO A 114 4.51 -19.87 -11.71
C PRO A 114 4.37 -19.03 -12.99
N SER A 115 5.13 -19.39 -14.03
CA SER A 115 4.89 -18.92 -15.41
C SER A 115 3.60 -19.55 -15.94
N PHE A 116 2.59 -18.74 -16.25
CA PHE A 116 1.25 -19.24 -16.55
C PHE A 116 1.17 -19.92 -17.93
N THR A 117 1.95 -19.47 -18.90
CA THR A 117 2.07 -20.11 -20.22
C THR A 117 3.21 -21.13 -20.26
N GLY A 118 4.15 -21.03 -19.32
CA GLY A 118 5.36 -21.85 -19.26
C GLY A 118 6.50 -21.33 -20.13
N VAL A 119 6.24 -20.42 -21.08
CA VAL A 119 7.22 -19.92 -22.06
C VAL A 119 8.43 -19.29 -21.36
N SER A 120 8.20 -18.43 -20.36
CA SER A 120 9.28 -17.74 -19.65
C SER A 120 10.18 -18.66 -18.81
N THR A 121 9.72 -19.88 -18.52
CA THR A 121 10.47 -20.87 -17.73
C THR A 121 10.89 -22.10 -18.54
N ASN A 122 10.60 -22.10 -19.85
CA ASN A 122 10.79 -23.24 -20.75
C ASN A 122 10.10 -24.52 -20.23
N ARG A 123 8.86 -24.37 -19.75
CA ARG A 123 7.98 -25.44 -19.26
C ARG A 123 6.65 -25.41 -19.99
N GLY A 124 5.79 -26.41 -19.75
CA GLY A 124 4.41 -26.40 -20.25
C GLY A 124 3.52 -25.41 -19.47
N PRO A 125 2.40 -24.96 -20.07
CA PRO A 125 1.45 -24.09 -19.39
C PRO A 125 0.80 -24.82 -18.21
N ILE A 126 0.54 -24.09 -17.12
CA ILE A 126 -0.34 -24.58 -16.06
C ILE A 126 -1.80 -24.53 -16.53
N SER A 127 -2.62 -25.45 -16.05
CA SER A 127 -4.03 -25.57 -16.41
C SER A 127 -4.87 -24.36 -15.92
N SER A 128 -6.02 -24.14 -16.54
CA SER A 128 -6.98 -23.11 -16.10
C SER A 128 -7.43 -23.29 -14.64
N ALA A 129 -7.55 -24.55 -14.17
CA ALA A 129 -7.88 -24.85 -12.78
C ALA A 129 -6.74 -24.44 -11.81
N GLU A 130 -5.48 -24.69 -12.19
CA GLU A 130 -4.32 -24.23 -11.43
C GLU A 130 -4.23 -22.72 -11.41
N ARG A 131 -4.44 -22.03 -12.54
CA ARG A 131 -4.50 -20.56 -12.60
C ARG A 131 -5.58 -20.00 -11.67
N ALA A 132 -6.79 -20.58 -11.69
CA ALA A 132 -7.86 -20.17 -10.79
C ALA A 132 -7.50 -20.37 -9.31
N SER A 133 -6.84 -21.47 -8.97
CA SER A 133 -6.34 -21.76 -7.61
C SER A 133 -5.28 -20.75 -7.18
N GLN A 134 -4.31 -20.43 -8.04
CA GLN A 134 -3.27 -19.42 -7.80
C GLN A 134 -3.87 -18.05 -7.47
N LEU A 135 -4.89 -17.63 -8.25
CA LEU A 135 -5.57 -16.35 -8.04
C LEU A 135 -6.37 -16.35 -6.73
N LYS A 136 -7.23 -17.36 -6.53
CA LYS A 136 -8.17 -17.41 -5.41
C LYS A 136 -7.47 -17.53 -4.07
N ARG A 137 -6.46 -18.40 -3.95
CA ARG A 137 -5.74 -18.62 -2.67
C ARG A 137 -5.06 -17.34 -2.19
N THR A 138 -4.46 -16.59 -3.11
CA THR A 138 -3.81 -15.31 -2.80
C THR A 138 -4.84 -14.24 -2.42
N GLU A 139 -5.94 -14.12 -3.16
CA GLU A 139 -7.05 -13.21 -2.83
C GLU A 139 -7.63 -13.45 -1.43
N ASP A 140 -7.94 -14.70 -1.12
CA ASP A 140 -8.55 -15.08 0.16
C ASP A 140 -7.60 -14.82 1.33
N LEU A 141 -6.31 -15.15 1.18
CA LEU A 141 -5.31 -14.93 2.22
C LEU A 141 -5.13 -13.44 2.51
N VAL A 142 -4.89 -12.63 1.47
CA VAL A 142 -4.67 -11.18 1.63
C VAL A 142 -5.89 -10.52 2.26
N TYR A 143 -7.10 -10.88 1.82
CA TYR A 143 -8.32 -10.37 2.42
C TYR A 143 -8.47 -10.79 3.89
N THR A 144 -8.21 -12.05 4.21
CA THR A 144 -8.30 -12.54 5.60
C THR A 144 -7.34 -11.78 6.52
N GLN A 145 -6.13 -11.47 6.04
CA GLN A 145 -5.11 -10.78 6.83
C GLN A 145 -5.38 -9.27 6.99
N THR A 146 -6.02 -8.64 6.00
CA THR A 146 -6.01 -7.17 5.88
C THR A 146 -7.38 -6.53 5.67
N GLY A 147 -8.39 -7.28 5.27
CA GLY A 147 -9.66 -6.77 4.75
C GLY A 147 -9.59 -6.19 3.34
N PHE A 148 -8.43 -6.21 2.68
CA PHE A 148 -8.22 -5.64 1.35
C PHE A 148 -8.58 -6.64 0.24
N ARG A 149 -9.25 -6.16 -0.81
CA ARG A 149 -9.53 -6.93 -2.04
C ARG A 149 -8.61 -6.47 -3.15
N MET A 150 -7.80 -7.39 -3.69
CA MET A 150 -6.84 -7.08 -4.77
C MET A 150 -7.53 -6.97 -6.12
N LYS A 151 -8.62 -7.71 -6.33
CA LYS A 151 -9.46 -7.56 -7.52
C LYS A 151 -9.82 -6.08 -7.78
N PRO A 152 -9.94 -5.69 -9.05
CA PRO A 152 -9.82 -6.51 -10.26
C PRO A 152 -8.41 -6.49 -10.89
N LEU A 153 -7.36 -6.20 -10.12
CA LEU A 153 -5.99 -6.00 -10.61
C LEU A 153 -5.15 -7.27 -10.49
N PHE A 154 -4.48 -7.66 -11.58
CA PHE A 154 -3.53 -8.76 -11.62
C PHE A 154 -2.27 -8.39 -12.42
N ARG A 155 -1.12 -8.92 -12.00
CA ARG A 155 0.11 -8.93 -12.80
C ARG A 155 0.62 -10.38 -12.95
N PRO A 156 0.87 -10.87 -14.17
CA PRO A 156 1.41 -12.21 -14.37
C PRO A 156 2.87 -12.28 -13.93
N PRO A 157 3.27 -13.34 -13.19
CA PRO A 157 4.68 -13.69 -13.02
C PRO A 157 5.43 -13.65 -14.35
N TYR A 158 6.64 -13.10 -14.34
CA TYR A 158 7.50 -12.92 -15.54
C TYR A 158 6.92 -12.03 -16.65
N GLY A 159 5.76 -11.41 -16.45
CA GLY A 159 5.03 -10.77 -17.53
C GLY A 159 4.45 -11.75 -18.56
N ASP A 160 4.31 -13.02 -18.17
CA ASP A 160 3.98 -14.14 -19.05
C ASP A 160 2.47 -14.38 -19.15
N TYR A 161 1.89 -14.06 -20.30
CA TYR A 161 0.47 -14.25 -20.57
C TYR A 161 0.17 -14.45 -22.05
N ASP A 162 -0.96 -15.07 -22.33
CA ASP A 162 -1.57 -15.20 -23.66
C ASP A 162 -3.09 -15.02 -23.57
N ASN A 163 -3.81 -15.22 -24.68
CA ASN A 163 -5.27 -15.10 -24.70
C ASN A 163 -5.98 -16.07 -23.75
N SER A 164 -5.41 -17.27 -23.52
CA SER A 164 -5.98 -18.25 -22.57
C SER A 164 -5.87 -17.74 -21.13
N VAL A 165 -4.72 -17.15 -20.77
CA VAL A 165 -4.50 -16.53 -19.47
C VAL A 165 -5.47 -15.38 -19.26
N LEU A 166 -5.62 -14.49 -20.24
CA LEU A 166 -6.54 -13.35 -20.12
C LEU A 166 -8.00 -13.82 -19.99
N ALA A 167 -8.42 -14.86 -20.70
CA ALA A 167 -9.76 -15.44 -20.54
C ALA A 167 -9.98 -16.02 -19.14
N ASP A 168 -8.97 -16.68 -18.57
CA ASP A 168 -9.03 -17.22 -17.20
C ASP A 168 -9.05 -16.10 -16.15
N LEU A 169 -8.32 -15.00 -16.37
CA LEU A 169 -8.38 -13.81 -15.51
C LEU A 169 -9.79 -13.22 -15.48
N ALA A 170 -10.42 -13.03 -16.63
CA ALA A 170 -11.79 -12.51 -16.74
C ALA A 170 -12.80 -13.41 -16.01
N LYS A 171 -12.73 -14.74 -16.22
CA LYS A 171 -13.57 -15.72 -15.52
C LYS A 171 -13.44 -15.64 -13.99
N ASN A 172 -12.27 -15.23 -13.50
CA ASN A 172 -11.98 -15.10 -12.07
C ASN A 172 -12.20 -13.67 -11.53
N GLY A 173 -12.73 -12.75 -12.34
CA GLY A 173 -13.07 -11.38 -11.92
C GLY A 173 -11.89 -10.40 -11.91
N TYR A 174 -10.83 -10.68 -12.67
CA TYR A 174 -9.74 -9.74 -12.92
C TYR A 174 -9.95 -9.10 -14.29
N THR A 175 -10.17 -7.78 -14.31
CA THR A 175 -10.46 -7.01 -15.52
C THR A 175 -9.25 -6.19 -15.99
N TYR A 176 -8.16 -6.16 -15.21
CA TYR A 176 -6.92 -5.47 -15.59
C TYR A 176 -5.70 -6.38 -15.44
N ASN A 177 -4.95 -6.48 -16.54
CA ASN A 177 -3.64 -7.12 -16.60
C ASN A 177 -2.56 -6.02 -16.61
N ILE A 178 -1.82 -5.90 -15.51
CA ILE A 178 -0.93 -4.77 -15.25
C ILE A 178 0.51 -5.14 -15.59
N MET A 179 1.01 -4.54 -16.67
CA MET A 179 2.39 -4.67 -17.14
C MET A 179 3.18 -3.42 -16.71
N TRP A 180 4.29 -3.12 -17.40
CA TRP A 180 5.14 -1.97 -17.10
C TRP A 180 5.69 -1.32 -18.37
N THR A 181 6.15 -0.07 -18.24
CA THR A 181 6.93 0.64 -19.27
C THR A 181 8.43 0.59 -18.98
N VAL A 182 8.82 0.60 -17.71
CA VAL A 182 10.22 0.53 -17.28
C VAL A 182 10.39 -0.62 -16.30
N ASP A 183 11.28 -1.55 -16.63
CA ASP A 183 11.79 -2.54 -15.67
C ASP A 183 13.08 -2.00 -15.07
N THR A 184 13.20 -1.91 -13.74
CA THR A 184 14.45 -1.44 -13.11
C THR A 184 15.60 -2.41 -13.28
N LEU A 185 15.32 -3.71 -13.47
CA LEU A 185 16.30 -4.79 -13.43
C LEU A 185 17.13 -4.82 -12.13
N GLY A 186 16.57 -4.29 -11.02
CA GLY A 186 17.27 -4.27 -9.74
C GLY A 186 17.64 -5.66 -9.22
N TRP A 187 16.84 -6.67 -9.60
CA TRP A 187 17.06 -8.09 -9.32
C TRP A 187 18.21 -8.73 -10.10
N GLN A 188 18.72 -8.07 -11.16
CA GLN A 188 19.87 -8.55 -11.96
C GLN A 188 21.22 -8.04 -11.45
N GLY A 189 21.27 -7.44 -10.25
CA GLY A 189 22.51 -6.94 -9.67
C GLY A 189 22.93 -5.54 -10.15
N LEU A 190 22.02 -4.78 -10.76
CA LEU A 190 22.27 -3.36 -11.02
C LEU A 190 22.45 -2.58 -9.71
N THR A 191 23.36 -1.61 -9.72
CA THR A 191 23.53 -0.69 -8.60
C THR A 191 22.35 0.29 -8.50
N ALA A 192 22.12 0.84 -7.30
CA ALA A 192 21.08 1.84 -7.09
C ALA A 192 21.18 3.05 -8.04
N SER A 193 22.40 3.48 -8.39
CA SER A 193 22.62 4.57 -9.35
C SER A 193 22.19 4.20 -10.78
N GLN A 194 22.55 3.00 -11.24
CA GLN A 194 22.15 2.49 -12.56
C GLN A 194 20.63 2.32 -12.66
N ILE A 195 19.99 1.82 -11.60
CA ILE A 195 18.52 1.73 -11.50
C ILE A 195 17.89 3.12 -11.67
N ASN A 196 18.37 4.11 -10.92
CA ASN A 196 17.85 5.48 -11.00
C ASN A 196 18.03 6.10 -12.39
N GLN A 197 19.21 5.92 -13.01
CA GLN A 197 19.46 6.42 -14.36
C GLN A 197 18.51 5.78 -15.39
N ARG A 198 18.29 4.46 -15.29
CA ARG A 198 17.35 3.74 -16.14
C ARG A 198 15.93 4.27 -15.99
N VAL A 199 15.49 4.48 -14.75
CA VAL A 199 14.18 5.08 -14.45
C VAL A 199 14.06 6.48 -15.03
N PHE A 200 15.05 7.35 -14.82
CA PHE A 200 14.98 8.73 -15.30
C PHE A 200 14.97 8.82 -16.83
N ASN A 201 15.68 7.92 -17.51
CA ASN A 201 15.71 7.86 -18.97
C ASN A 201 14.41 7.29 -19.57
N GLY A 202 13.75 6.37 -18.86
CA GLY A 202 12.52 5.73 -19.30
C GLY A 202 11.22 6.38 -18.80
N ALA A 203 11.30 7.39 -17.93
CA ALA A 203 10.12 8.01 -17.32
C ALA A 203 9.31 8.82 -18.34
N THR A 204 8.04 8.44 -18.51
CA THR A 204 7.05 9.12 -19.35
C THR A 204 5.77 9.41 -18.56
N PRO A 205 4.94 10.40 -18.98
CA PRO A 205 3.57 10.56 -18.47
C PRO A 205 2.79 9.23 -18.48
N GLY A 206 2.23 8.86 -17.33
CA GLY A 206 1.51 7.60 -17.15
C GLY A 206 2.40 6.35 -17.03
N GLY A 207 3.73 6.51 -16.95
CA GLY A 207 4.67 5.40 -16.91
C GLY A 207 4.50 4.51 -15.68
N ASN A 208 4.61 3.20 -15.88
CA ASN A 208 4.59 2.21 -14.80
C ASN A 208 5.99 1.59 -14.63
N ILE A 209 6.59 1.82 -13.48
CA ILE A 209 7.93 1.33 -13.13
C ILE A 209 7.78 0.04 -12.33
N LEU A 210 8.30 -1.05 -12.87
CA LEU A 210 8.42 -2.35 -12.20
C LEU A 210 9.69 -2.39 -11.34
N MET A 211 9.50 -2.65 -10.06
CA MET A 211 10.52 -2.91 -9.05
C MET A 211 10.19 -4.20 -8.29
N HIS A 212 11.11 -4.68 -7.46
CA HIS A 212 10.97 -5.93 -6.72
C HIS A 212 11.27 -5.76 -5.22
N VAL A 213 10.57 -6.51 -4.40
CA VAL A 213 10.88 -6.74 -2.99
C VAL A 213 11.75 -7.99 -2.88
N GLY A 214 12.95 -7.85 -2.32
CA GLY A 214 13.87 -8.96 -2.03
C GLY A 214 15.28 -8.45 -1.74
N ALA A 215 16.08 -9.21 -0.99
CA ALA A 215 17.43 -8.82 -0.61
C ALA A 215 18.39 -8.71 -1.82
N ALA A 216 18.12 -9.48 -2.87
CA ALA A 216 18.90 -9.44 -4.12
C ALA A 216 18.62 -8.18 -4.97
N SER A 217 17.49 -7.49 -4.76
CA SER A 217 17.16 -6.29 -5.52
C SER A 217 17.69 -5.02 -4.86
N GLN A 218 18.35 -4.16 -5.64
CA GLN A 218 18.77 -2.83 -5.20
C GLN A 218 17.69 -1.74 -5.36
N ASP A 219 16.43 -2.13 -5.66
CA ASP A 219 15.32 -1.18 -5.80
C ASP A 219 15.01 -0.42 -4.49
N GLY A 220 15.06 -1.11 -3.34
CA GLY A 220 14.85 -0.48 -2.03
C GLY A 220 15.89 0.61 -1.73
N PRO A 221 17.20 0.33 -1.87
CA PRO A 221 18.25 1.34 -1.81
C PRO A 221 18.15 2.47 -2.85
N ALA A 222 17.68 2.21 -4.07
CA ALA A 222 17.52 3.22 -5.11
C ALA A 222 16.35 4.20 -4.84
N LEU A 223 15.30 3.71 -4.18
CA LEU A 223 14.00 4.36 -4.06
C LEU A 223 14.02 5.80 -3.53
N PRO A 224 14.81 6.19 -2.50
CA PRO A 224 14.79 7.56 -2.00
C PRO A 224 15.18 8.59 -3.07
N ALA A 225 16.30 8.34 -3.77
CA ALA A 225 16.79 9.21 -4.83
C ALA A 225 15.93 9.12 -6.09
N MET A 226 15.33 7.95 -6.37
CA MET A 226 14.36 7.78 -7.44
C MET A 226 13.17 8.75 -7.27
N ILE A 227 12.56 8.74 -6.08
CA ILE A 227 11.39 9.58 -5.78
C ILE A 227 11.74 11.06 -5.90
N ASP A 228 12.87 11.47 -5.33
CA ASP A 228 13.31 12.86 -5.38
C ASP A 228 13.61 13.31 -6.82
N GLY A 229 14.30 12.46 -7.58
CA GLY A 229 14.64 12.74 -8.98
C GLY A 229 13.43 12.82 -9.90
N LEU A 230 12.41 11.99 -9.69
CA LEU A 230 11.16 12.05 -10.45
C LEU A 230 10.35 13.31 -10.10
N ARG A 231 10.27 13.68 -8.81
CA ARG A 231 9.63 14.94 -8.38
C ARG A 231 10.31 16.16 -8.98
N ALA A 232 11.64 16.20 -8.98
CA ALA A 232 12.41 17.28 -9.58
C ALA A 232 12.13 17.44 -11.09
N ARG A 233 11.69 16.38 -11.77
CA ARG A 233 11.28 16.39 -13.19
C ARG A 233 9.80 16.76 -13.39
N GLY A 234 9.09 17.07 -12.31
CA GLY A 234 7.69 17.48 -12.29
C GLY A 234 6.70 16.31 -12.20
N TYR A 235 7.15 15.11 -11.85
CA TYR A 235 6.25 13.98 -11.70
C TYR A 235 5.59 13.94 -10.31
N ARG A 236 4.27 13.70 -10.30
CA ARG A 236 3.53 13.21 -9.13
C ARG A 236 3.44 11.68 -9.17
N PHE A 237 2.99 11.08 -8.07
CA PHE A 237 2.81 9.63 -7.97
C PHE A 237 1.34 9.26 -7.83
N ALA A 238 0.98 8.08 -8.34
CA ALA A 238 -0.32 7.46 -8.14
C ALA A 238 -0.16 5.94 -8.08
N THR A 239 -1.16 5.27 -7.52
CA THR A 239 -1.32 3.82 -7.55
C THR A 239 -1.98 3.37 -8.86
N VAL A 240 -1.84 2.09 -9.19
CA VAL A 240 -2.54 1.48 -10.34
C VAL A 240 -4.05 1.70 -10.23
N ARG A 241 -4.63 1.44 -9.05
CA ARG A 241 -6.07 1.58 -8.79
C ARG A 241 -6.59 2.99 -9.05
N GLU A 242 -5.88 4.01 -8.58
CA GLU A 242 -6.20 5.42 -8.87
C GLU A 242 -6.14 5.71 -10.37
N MET A 243 -5.12 5.21 -11.07
CA MET A 243 -4.94 5.44 -12.50
C MET A 243 -6.00 4.78 -13.38
N VAL A 244 -6.66 3.72 -12.91
CA VAL A 244 -7.81 3.11 -13.60
C VAL A 244 -9.17 3.60 -13.09
N GLY A 245 -9.19 4.66 -12.26
CA GLY A 245 -10.43 5.26 -11.76
C GLY A 245 -11.20 4.39 -10.76
N LEU A 246 -10.55 3.37 -10.20
CA LEU A 246 -11.14 2.54 -9.16
C LEU A 246 -10.97 3.24 -7.81
N GLN A 247 -12.02 3.24 -7.01
CA GLN A 247 -11.89 3.64 -5.61
C GLN A 247 -11.14 2.54 -4.86
N THR A 248 -10.16 2.91 -4.04
CA THR A 248 -9.59 1.99 -3.05
C THR A 248 -10.74 1.58 -2.12
N PRO A 249 -11.12 0.29 -2.04
CA PRO A 249 -12.06 -0.14 -1.02
C PRO A 249 -11.34 0.01 0.31
N ALA A 250 -11.44 1.18 0.93
CA ALA A 250 -11.10 1.33 2.33
C ALA A 250 -12.06 0.38 3.06
N PRO A 251 -11.57 -0.62 3.82
CA PRO A 251 -12.46 -1.44 4.61
C PRO A 251 -13.32 -0.49 5.45
N THR A 252 -14.64 -0.63 5.33
CA THR A 252 -15.60 0.16 6.12
C THR A 252 -15.61 -0.32 7.56
N GLU A 253 -15.11 -1.53 7.81
CA GLU A 253 -14.93 -2.13 9.11
C GLU A 253 -13.76 -3.11 9.16
N ARG A 254 -13.21 -3.31 10.35
CA ARG A 254 -12.13 -4.25 10.64
C ARG A 254 -12.38 -4.92 11.97
N HIS A 255 -12.53 -6.25 11.95
CA HIS A 255 -12.65 -7.07 13.14
C HIS A 255 -11.26 -7.43 13.70
N PHE A 256 -11.11 -7.37 15.02
CA PHE A 256 -9.88 -7.70 15.73
C PHE A 256 -10.10 -8.94 16.60
N PRO A 257 -9.75 -10.15 16.13
CA PRO A 257 -10.02 -11.39 16.87
C PRO A 257 -9.32 -11.44 18.24
N GLN A 258 -8.24 -10.67 18.43
CA GLN A 258 -7.53 -10.55 19.70
C GLN A 258 -8.41 -9.99 20.83
N THR A 259 -9.39 -9.14 20.49
CA THR A 259 -10.28 -8.50 21.48
C THR A 259 -11.75 -8.72 21.20
N GLY A 260 -12.10 -9.33 20.07
CA GLY A 260 -13.48 -9.56 19.63
C GLY A 260 -14.21 -8.30 19.14
N TYR A 261 -13.54 -7.14 19.10
CA TYR A 261 -14.16 -5.88 18.71
C TYR A 261 -13.88 -5.50 17.26
N THR A 262 -14.81 -4.71 16.71
CA THR A 262 -14.74 -4.18 15.35
C THR A 262 -14.56 -2.67 15.39
N VAL A 263 -13.66 -2.15 14.56
CA VAL A 263 -13.49 -0.72 14.32
C VAL A 263 -14.07 -0.43 12.94
N LYS A 264 -14.94 0.57 12.81
CA LYS A 264 -15.64 0.85 11.56
C LYS A 264 -15.77 2.35 11.26
N GLY A 265 -16.24 2.67 10.05
CA GLY A 265 -16.55 4.02 9.58
C GLY A 265 -15.42 5.02 9.83
N ASN A 266 -15.77 6.17 10.42
CA ASN A 266 -14.84 7.26 10.69
C ASN A 266 -13.73 6.87 11.67
N PHE A 267 -14.00 5.99 12.65
CA PHE A 267 -12.97 5.50 13.55
C PHE A 267 -11.95 4.64 12.81
N LEU A 268 -12.37 3.77 11.90
CA LEU A 268 -11.44 2.95 11.13
C LEU A 268 -10.61 3.81 10.16
N LYS A 269 -11.24 4.78 9.51
CA LYS A 269 -10.55 5.74 8.65
C LYS A 269 -9.47 6.49 9.44
N TYR A 270 -9.81 7.02 10.61
CA TYR A 270 -8.87 7.73 11.47
C TYR A 270 -7.76 6.81 11.98
N TRP A 271 -8.11 5.62 12.48
CA TRP A 271 -7.16 4.63 12.98
C TRP A 271 -6.13 4.27 11.90
N ASN A 272 -6.56 3.97 10.67
CA ASN A 272 -5.65 3.68 9.56
C ASN A 272 -4.78 4.89 9.19
N SER A 273 -5.34 6.10 9.18
CA SER A 273 -4.63 7.30 8.74
C SER A 273 -3.54 7.78 9.70
N TYR A 274 -3.70 7.55 11.01
CA TYR A 274 -2.89 8.20 12.05
C TYR A 274 -2.02 7.24 12.87
N GLY A 275 -1.80 6.02 12.37
CA GLY A 275 -0.76 5.11 12.89
C GLY A 275 -1.26 3.79 13.46
N GLY A 276 -2.55 3.51 13.35
CA GLY A 276 -3.14 2.19 13.54
C GLY A 276 -2.72 1.49 14.83
N LEU A 277 -2.39 0.20 14.73
CA LEU A 277 -2.07 -0.66 15.87
C LEU A 277 -0.86 -0.13 16.65
N ALA A 278 0.09 0.46 15.92
CA ALA A 278 1.31 1.00 16.48
C ALA A 278 1.05 2.16 17.45
N VAL A 279 0.08 3.02 17.13
CA VAL A 279 -0.22 4.24 17.91
C VAL A 279 -1.37 4.02 18.88
N PHE A 280 -2.47 3.42 18.42
CA PHE A 280 -3.71 3.32 19.19
C PHE A 280 -3.87 1.97 19.89
N GLY A 281 -3.21 0.91 19.39
CA GLY A 281 -3.39 -0.45 19.87
C GLY A 281 -4.72 -1.09 19.43
N TYR A 282 -5.04 -2.22 20.04
CA TYR A 282 -6.28 -2.95 19.77
C TYR A 282 -7.52 -2.20 20.31
N PRO A 283 -8.69 -2.32 19.67
CA PRO A 283 -9.94 -1.84 20.25
C PRO A 283 -10.28 -2.64 21.50
N LEU A 284 -10.73 -1.96 22.56
CA LEU A 284 -11.14 -2.52 23.84
C LEU A 284 -12.67 -2.44 24.06
N SER A 285 -13.40 -1.82 23.14
CA SER A 285 -14.85 -1.72 23.17
C SER A 285 -15.45 -1.69 21.77
N GLY A 286 -16.76 -1.88 21.67
CA GLY A 286 -17.54 -1.40 20.53
C GLY A 286 -17.71 0.12 20.57
N GLU A 287 -18.48 0.65 19.62
CA GLU A 287 -18.90 2.06 19.61
C GLU A 287 -19.96 2.30 20.71
N ILE A 288 -19.69 3.25 21.60
CA ILE A 288 -20.56 3.68 22.69
C ILE A 288 -21.10 5.06 22.33
N LYS A 289 -22.42 5.24 22.30
CA LYS A 289 -23.03 6.56 22.06
C LYS A 289 -23.43 7.18 23.39
N LYS A 290 -22.92 8.37 23.68
CA LYS A 290 -23.25 9.14 24.88
C LYS A 290 -23.24 10.64 24.57
N ASP A 291 -24.33 11.33 24.92
CA ASP A 291 -24.46 12.80 24.82
C ASP A 291 -24.10 13.37 23.43
N GLY A 292 -24.53 12.69 22.35
CA GLY A 292 -24.25 13.09 20.97
C GLY A 292 -22.82 12.79 20.48
N VAL A 293 -21.98 12.18 21.33
CA VAL A 293 -20.62 11.73 21.00
C VAL A 293 -20.65 10.22 20.80
N THR A 294 -20.04 9.74 19.72
CA THR A 294 -19.73 8.31 19.59
C THR A 294 -18.31 8.09 20.09
N ILE A 295 -18.10 7.10 20.95
CA ILE A 295 -16.84 6.85 21.63
C ILE A 295 -16.40 5.41 21.35
N GLN A 296 -15.10 5.19 21.13
CA GLN A 296 -14.53 3.84 21.15
C GLN A 296 -13.19 3.84 21.88
N HIS A 297 -13.00 2.86 22.75
CA HIS A 297 -11.78 2.70 23.53
C HIS A 297 -10.81 1.78 22.79
N PHE A 298 -9.53 2.13 22.86
CA PHE A 298 -8.40 1.36 22.37
C PHE A 298 -7.38 1.22 23.49
N GLU A 299 -6.41 0.31 23.36
CA GLU A 299 -5.38 0.12 24.39
C GLU A 299 -4.66 1.41 24.78
N ARG A 300 -4.43 2.31 23.82
CA ARG A 300 -3.59 3.51 23.98
C ARG A 300 -4.32 4.81 23.69
N ALA A 301 -5.63 4.78 23.43
CA ALA A 301 -6.40 5.96 23.08
C ALA A 301 -7.90 5.78 23.35
N ARG A 302 -8.62 6.90 23.45
CA ARG A 302 -10.08 6.96 23.37
C ARG A 302 -10.45 7.86 22.20
N PHE A 303 -11.18 7.33 21.23
CA PHE A 303 -11.66 8.12 20.09
C PHE A 303 -13.04 8.67 20.42
N GLU A 304 -13.26 9.94 20.10
CA GLU A 304 -14.51 10.68 20.34
C GLU A 304 -14.96 11.32 19.04
N LEU A 305 -15.90 10.69 18.34
CA LEU A 305 -16.53 11.21 17.14
C LEU A 305 -17.61 12.22 17.53
N ARG A 306 -17.41 13.46 17.09
CA ARG A 306 -18.33 14.60 17.23
C ARG A 306 -18.67 15.12 15.82
N PRO A 307 -19.83 14.72 15.26
CA PRO A 307 -20.21 15.14 13.91
C PRO A 307 -20.31 16.67 13.79
N GLY A 308 -19.72 17.24 12.73
CA GLY A 308 -19.85 18.68 12.42
C GLY A 308 -18.87 19.59 13.17
N THR A 309 -17.83 19.04 13.80
CA THR A 309 -16.83 19.86 14.50
C THR A 309 -15.85 20.44 13.49
N TRP A 310 -15.61 21.76 13.52
CA TRP A 310 -14.66 22.36 12.59
C TRP A 310 -13.20 22.04 12.99
N PRO A 311 -12.33 21.70 12.04
CA PRO A 311 -12.66 21.41 10.64
C PRO A 311 -13.24 20.01 10.51
N ALA A 312 -14.31 19.87 9.71
CA ALA A 312 -15.07 18.62 9.49
C ALA A 312 -14.23 17.41 9.04
N ARG A 313 -12.96 17.64 8.70
CA ARG A 313 -11.97 16.58 8.41
C ARG A 313 -11.46 15.83 9.65
N TYR A 314 -11.68 16.35 10.86
CA TYR A 314 -11.21 15.75 12.12
C TYR A 314 -12.36 15.48 13.10
N ASP A 315 -13.54 15.09 12.63
CA ASP A 315 -14.68 14.78 13.52
C ASP A 315 -14.31 13.80 14.67
N ILE A 316 -13.17 13.09 14.57
CA ILE A 316 -12.55 12.32 15.65
C ILE A 316 -11.58 13.17 16.49
N HIS A 317 -11.90 13.30 17.78
CA HIS A 317 -11.00 13.81 18.80
C HIS A 317 -10.40 12.64 19.61
N LEU A 318 -9.17 12.83 20.07
CA LEU A 318 -8.56 11.93 21.04
C LEU A 318 -8.81 12.44 22.45
N GLY A 319 -9.39 11.58 23.29
CA GLY A 319 -9.63 11.86 24.70
C GLY A 319 -8.34 12.19 25.45
N LEU A 320 -8.44 13.05 26.47
CA LEU A 320 -7.29 13.55 27.25
C LEU A 320 -6.89 12.54 28.34
N LEU A 321 -6.68 11.28 27.93
CA LEU A 321 -6.43 10.17 28.86
C LEU A 321 -5.19 10.39 29.72
N GLY A 322 -4.18 11.10 29.23
CA GLY A 322 -3.02 11.45 30.04
C GLY A 322 -3.39 12.41 31.17
N ARG A 323 -4.19 13.45 30.89
CA ARG A 323 -4.71 14.36 31.95
C ARG A 323 -5.62 13.62 32.93
N GLU A 324 -6.47 12.71 32.44
CA GLU A 324 -7.38 11.94 33.29
C GLU A 324 -6.62 11.03 34.25
N LEU A 325 -5.63 10.27 33.77
CA LEU A 325 -4.80 9.38 34.60
C LEU A 325 -3.92 10.13 35.60
N THR A 326 -3.58 11.39 35.32
CA THR A 326 -2.74 12.21 36.21
C THR A 326 -3.53 13.19 37.05
N ALA A 327 -4.87 13.09 37.06
CA ALA A 327 -5.71 13.92 37.90
C ALA A 327 -5.32 13.72 39.38
N GLY A 328 -5.05 14.84 40.09
CA GLY A 328 -4.60 14.81 41.48
C GLY A 328 -3.08 14.67 41.69
N ARG A 329 -2.29 14.43 40.64
CA ARG A 329 -0.82 14.27 40.74
C ARG A 329 -0.03 15.60 40.73
N GLY A 330 -0.70 16.75 40.68
CA GLY A 330 -0.05 18.07 40.58
C GLY A 330 0.88 18.45 41.75
N GLY A 331 0.80 17.74 42.88
CA GLY A 331 1.72 17.90 44.00
C GLY A 331 3.09 17.24 43.79
N GLU A 332 3.17 16.26 42.88
CA GLU A 332 4.41 15.55 42.56
C GLU A 332 5.38 16.44 41.79
N VAL A 333 6.69 16.26 42.04
CA VAL A 333 7.74 17.11 41.43
C VAL A 333 7.66 17.12 39.91
N ALA A 334 7.39 15.98 39.28
CA ALA A 334 7.34 15.87 37.82
C ALA A 334 6.18 16.65 37.18
N PHE A 335 5.09 16.90 37.90
CA PHE A 335 3.88 17.56 37.39
C PHE A 335 3.82 19.05 37.73
N LYS A 336 4.87 19.59 38.38
CA LYS A 336 4.98 21.01 38.65
C LYS A 336 5.56 21.73 37.42
N PRO A 337 5.02 22.90 37.04
CA PRO A 337 5.60 23.72 35.98
C PRO A 337 7.07 24.05 36.25
N VAL A 338 7.87 24.05 35.18
CA VAL A 338 9.28 24.42 35.22
C VAL A 338 9.50 25.81 34.66
N GLN A 339 10.69 26.36 34.90
CA GLN A 339 11.05 27.67 34.34
C GLN A 339 11.10 27.63 32.81
N ALA A 340 10.61 28.69 32.19
CA ALA A 340 10.58 28.84 30.74
C ALA A 340 12.00 28.93 30.18
N LYS A 341 12.49 27.81 29.63
CA LYS A 341 13.80 27.73 28.98
C LYS A 341 13.75 26.82 27.77
N ASN A 342 13.87 27.41 26.58
CA ASN A 342 14.20 26.68 25.35
C ASN A 342 15.71 26.52 25.24
N ASP A 343 16.15 25.38 24.74
CA ASP A 343 17.54 25.16 24.32
C ASP A 343 17.60 24.22 23.11
N ALA A 344 18.79 23.93 22.61
CA ALA A 344 18.97 23.09 21.42
C ALA A 344 18.32 21.70 21.55
N HIS A 345 18.19 21.19 22.77
CA HIS A 345 17.71 19.83 23.06
C HIS A 345 16.27 19.78 23.60
N CYS A 346 15.71 20.92 24.01
CA CYS A 346 14.44 21.00 24.71
C CYS A 346 13.54 22.13 24.20
N THR A 347 12.26 21.82 24.02
CA THR A 347 11.20 22.78 23.71
C THR A 347 10.31 22.97 24.94
N PHE A 348 10.17 24.20 25.41
CA PHE A 348 9.27 24.62 26.47
C PHE A 348 7.90 24.98 25.89
N TYR A 349 6.84 24.48 26.53
CA TYR A 349 5.46 24.72 26.14
C TYR A 349 4.77 25.60 27.19
N PRO A 350 4.60 26.91 26.94
CA PRO A 350 3.98 27.82 27.92
C PRO A 350 2.54 27.45 28.27
N GLN A 351 1.85 26.71 27.41
CA GLN A 351 0.46 26.25 27.62
C GLN A 351 0.32 25.33 28.83
N THR A 352 1.37 24.59 29.17
CA THR A 352 1.40 23.63 30.28
C THR A 352 2.51 23.92 31.28
N GLY A 353 3.49 24.75 30.92
CA GLY A 353 4.64 25.04 31.76
C GLY A 353 5.67 23.90 31.79
N HIS A 354 5.63 22.98 30.82
CA HIS A 354 6.48 21.80 30.76
C HIS A 354 7.41 21.79 29.54
N ARG A 355 8.49 21.02 29.65
CA ARG A 355 9.49 20.88 28.59
C ARG A 355 9.44 19.51 27.96
N LEU A 356 9.76 19.44 26.68
CA LEU A 356 9.91 18.20 25.94
C LEU A 356 11.32 18.15 25.35
N CYS A 357 12.07 17.11 25.71
CA CYS A 357 13.50 17.03 25.44
C CYS A 357 13.88 15.76 24.67
N GLY A 358 15.06 15.78 24.06
CA GLY A 358 15.77 14.58 23.60
C GLY A 358 14.95 13.62 22.74
N GLY A 359 14.98 12.34 23.12
CA GLY A 359 14.33 11.26 22.37
C GLY A 359 12.80 11.36 22.35
N PHE A 360 12.17 11.77 23.45
CA PHE A 360 10.73 12.02 23.49
C PHE A 360 10.33 13.19 22.59
N ARG A 361 11.13 14.26 22.51
CA ARG A 361 10.90 15.35 21.55
C ARG A 361 10.95 14.85 20.12
N GLY A 362 12.02 14.15 19.74
CA GLY A 362 12.18 13.63 18.39
C GLY A 362 11.06 12.67 17.99
N TYR A 363 10.59 11.84 18.93
CA TYR A 363 9.46 10.95 18.71
C TYR A 363 8.15 11.73 18.53
N TRP A 364 7.87 12.69 19.42
CA TRP A 364 6.66 13.51 19.37
C TRP A 364 6.56 14.26 18.04
N GLU A 365 7.63 14.94 17.61
CA GLU A 365 7.66 15.72 16.36
C GLU A 365 7.44 14.84 15.13
N LYS A 366 8.02 13.64 15.11
CA LYS A 366 7.98 12.74 13.96
C LYS A 366 6.69 11.94 13.83
N TYR A 367 6.06 11.55 14.93
CA TYR A 367 5.04 10.49 14.92
C TYR A 367 3.65 10.93 15.40
N GLY A 368 3.38 12.22 15.58
CA GLY A 368 2.01 12.66 15.81
C GLY A 368 1.83 14.06 16.38
N GLY A 369 2.86 14.59 17.02
CA GLY A 369 2.89 15.94 17.54
C GLY A 369 1.69 16.30 18.41
N LEU A 370 1.30 17.57 18.34
CA LEU A 370 0.21 18.14 19.11
C LEU A 370 -1.13 17.44 18.84
N ALA A 371 -1.39 17.05 17.58
CA ALA A 371 -2.66 16.46 17.16
C ALA A 371 -2.91 15.09 17.80
N ILE A 372 -1.86 14.27 17.96
CA ILE A 372 -2.00 12.92 18.49
C ILE A 372 -1.73 12.87 19.99
N TYR A 373 -0.67 13.52 20.47
CA TYR A 373 -0.22 13.35 21.85
C TYR A 373 -0.64 14.50 22.77
N GLY A 374 -0.87 15.69 22.21
CA GLY A 374 -1.08 16.92 23.00
C GLY A 374 0.23 17.50 23.54
N PHE A 375 0.09 18.51 24.39
CA PHE A 375 1.23 19.11 25.09
C PHE A 375 1.82 18.18 26.17
N PRO A 376 3.12 18.28 26.50
CA PRO A 376 3.65 17.64 27.69
C PRO A 376 2.98 18.22 28.94
N ILE A 377 2.66 17.38 29.92
CA ILE A 377 2.02 17.76 31.20
C ILE A 377 2.82 17.28 32.43
N SER A 378 4.00 16.71 32.19
CA SER A 378 4.99 16.40 33.21
C SER A 378 6.38 16.59 32.61
N GLU A 379 7.40 16.69 33.47
CA GLU A 379 8.78 16.41 33.08
C GLU A 379 9.02 14.90 32.94
N GLU A 380 10.20 14.51 32.47
CA GLU A 380 10.63 13.12 32.45
C GLU A 380 10.95 12.61 33.86
N PHE A 381 10.42 11.45 34.25
CA PHE A 381 10.69 10.84 35.55
C PHE A 381 10.59 9.31 35.50
N ARG A 382 11.00 8.62 36.56
CA ARG A 382 10.90 7.15 36.63
C ARG A 382 9.56 6.71 37.21
N GLU A 383 8.87 5.82 36.51
CA GLU A 383 7.60 5.24 36.96
C GLU A 383 7.58 3.72 36.69
N VAL A 384 6.92 2.96 37.57
CA VAL A 384 6.70 1.53 37.38
C VAL A 384 5.57 1.35 36.37
N ASN A 385 5.84 0.65 35.28
CA ASN A 385 4.82 0.27 34.32
C ASN A 385 3.87 -0.77 34.98
N PRO A 386 2.57 -0.47 35.11
CA PRO A 386 1.64 -1.33 35.84
C PRO A 386 1.33 -2.65 35.15
N ASP A 387 1.59 -2.77 33.84
CA ASP A 387 1.34 -3.99 33.08
C ASP A 387 2.53 -4.96 33.16
N THR A 388 3.75 -4.47 33.39
CA THR A 388 4.99 -5.29 33.39
C THR A 388 5.74 -5.33 34.71
N GLY A 389 5.43 -4.43 35.64
CA GLY A 389 6.18 -4.24 36.89
C GLY A 389 7.57 -3.63 36.72
N LYS A 390 7.99 -3.29 35.49
CA LYS A 390 9.31 -2.71 35.21
C LYS A 390 9.30 -1.20 35.33
N THR A 391 10.38 -0.63 35.85
CA THR A 391 10.55 0.82 35.93
C THR A 391 11.10 1.37 34.62
N HIS A 392 10.43 2.38 34.08
CA HIS A 392 10.83 3.09 32.87
C HIS A 392 10.97 4.58 33.14
N VAL A 393 11.79 5.28 32.33
CA VAL A 393 11.68 6.73 32.23
C VAL A 393 10.42 7.02 31.43
N VAL A 394 9.56 7.88 31.95
CA VAL A 394 8.28 8.22 31.35
C VAL A 394 8.09 9.73 31.30
N GLN A 395 7.23 10.16 30.39
CA GLN A 395 6.69 11.52 30.38
C GLN A 395 5.22 11.47 29.98
N TYR A 396 4.40 12.27 30.67
CA TYR A 396 2.99 12.39 30.38
C TYR A 396 2.72 13.56 29.44
N PHE A 397 1.79 13.33 28.53
CA PHE A 397 1.21 14.29 27.60
C PHE A 397 -0.30 14.31 27.81
N GLU A 398 -0.99 15.32 27.27
CA GLU A 398 -2.42 15.45 27.50
C GLU A 398 -3.23 14.19 27.13
N ARG A 399 -2.79 13.45 26.09
CA ARG A 399 -3.50 12.28 25.54
C ARG A 399 -2.76 10.96 25.69
N GLN A 400 -1.52 10.97 26.18
CA GLN A 400 -0.64 9.80 26.13
C GLN A 400 0.45 9.83 27.19
N ARG A 401 1.00 8.66 27.53
CA ARG A 401 2.25 8.49 28.27
C ARG A 401 3.31 7.88 27.35
N PHE A 402 4.49 8.49 27.30
CA PHE A 402 5.66 7.89 26.64
C PHE A 402 6.49 7.15 27.66
N GLU A 403 7.09 6.04 27.24
CA GLU A 403 7.99 5.22 28.05
C GLU A 403 9.27 4.97 27.28
N TRP A 404 10.42 5.07 27.96
CA TRP A 404 11.73 4.79 27.39
C TRP A 404 12.09 3.31 27.55
N HIS A 405 12.42 2.66 26.43
CA HIS A 405 12.71 1.24 26.25
C HIS A 405 13.94 1.06 25.36
N PRO A 406 15.16 1.12 25.93
CA PRO A 406 16.40 0.98 25.17
C PRO A 406 16.45 -0.34 24.38
N GLY A 407 16.67 -0.26 23.07
CA GLY A 407 16.89 -1.43 22.21
C GLY A 407 15.64 -2.17 21.73
N ALA A 408 14.44 -1.56 21.83
CA ALA A 408 13.22 -2.15 21.31
C ALA A 408 13.17 -2.16 19.76
N TRP A 409 13.01 -3.35 19.16
CA TRP A 409 12.97 -3.60 17.72
C TRP A 409 11.52 -3.73 17.17
N PRO A 410 11.19 -3.32 15.92
CA PRO A 410 12.00 -2.60 14.94
C PRO A 410 11.74 -1.07 15.00
N GLU A 411 12.82 -0.28 15.01
CA GLU A 411 12.83 1.17 14.73
C GLU A 411 11.67 2.02 15.32
N ARG A 412 11.43 1.89 16.63
CA ARG A 412 10.68 2.89 17.39
C ARG A 412 11.54 3.51 18.50
N MET A 413 12.67 4.10 18.12
CA MET A 413 13.40 5.16 18.83
C MET A 413 13.42 5.05 20.37
N ASP A 414 13.59 3.86 20.94
CA ASP A 414 13.47 3.60 22.37
C ASP A 414 12.17 4.15 23.03
N VAL A 415 11.13 4.54 22.29
CA VAL A 415 9.87 5.09 22.85
C VAL A 415 8.72 4.14 22.59
N MET A 416 8.08 3.67 23.66
CA MET A 416 6.81 2.97 23.60
C MET A 416 5.69 3.82 24.19
N LEU A 417 4.51 3.71 23.59
CA LEU A 417 3.30 4.37 24.10
C LEU A 417 2.66 3.49 25.18
N GLY A 418 2.39 4.10 26.33
CA GLY A 418 1.67 3.48 27.44
C GLY A 418 0.27 3.05 27.03
N ARG A 419 -0.25 1.99 27.68
CA ARG A 419 -1.62 1.51 27.48
C ARG A 419 -2.63 2.34 28.28
N VAL A 420 -2.60 3.66 28.09
CA VAL A 420 -3.40 4.63 28.86
C VAL A 420 -4.91 4.38 28.74
N GLY A 421 -5.37 3.88 27.59
CA GLY A 421 -6.78 3.51 27.41
C GLY A 421 -7.15 2.23 28.18
N ALA A 422 -6.26 1.24 28.21
CA ALA A 422 -6.46 0.04 29.03
C ALA A 422 -6.42 0.36 30.52
N GLN A 423 -5.52 1.24 30.97
CA GLN A 423 -5.42 1.68 32.36
C GLN A 423 -6.70 2.38 32.80
N ARG A 424 -7.17 3.35 32.02
CA ARG A 424 -8.40 4.08 32.36
C ARG A 424 -9.64 3.19 32.43
N MET A 425 -9.69 2.11 31.66
CA MET A 425 -10.80 1.15 31.67
C MET A 425 -10.81 0.23 32.90
N ARG A 426 -9.72 0.17 33.68
CA ARG A 426 -9.63 -0.61 34.92
C ARG A 426 -10.04 0.19 36.18
N GLU A 427 -10.07 1.51 36.08
CA GLU A 427 -10.50 2.46 37.11
C GLU A 427 -11.99 2.81 36.97
#